data_AF-A0A6A6S7Y1-F1
#
_entry.id   AF-A0A6A6S7Y1-F1
#
_cell.length_a   1.000
_cell.length_b   1.000
_cell.length_c   1.000
_cell.angle_alpha   90.00
_cell.angle_beta   90.00
_cell.angle_gamma   90.00
#
_symmetry.space_group_name_H-M   'P 1'
#
loop_
_entity.id
_entity.type
_entity.pdbx_description
1 polymer ?
#
loop_
_entity_poly.entity_id
_entity_poly.type
_entity_poly.pdbx_seq_one_letter_code
_entity_poly.pdbx_strand_id
1 'polypeptide(L)'
;MALPLKRPAVAVSASYRSLSRSLLLPASSRCFSVLNRPPPNYEGHTPLTRTERFGLAFGSGLMSFLDPRRGDLIAAFGEATAQPYFIYKLRDRMLLNPTGRRILRDRPRLTSTSLDVPRLRALPPNTLGYAYAAWLDAEGVSPDTRASVRYIDDEECAYVMQRYRECHDFYHALVGLPVFREGEVALKAFEFANTGLPMTGLAVFSAFTLKEAEWERFWDIYGPWAFRNGAKSDDVINVYWEEELETDIDELRTRLGIEKPPNLRAMRKAEREAKKKERLAREAVVGVGANV
;
A
#
# COMPACT_ATOMS: atom_id res chain seq x y z
N MET A 1 -37.51 24.64 -85.54
CA MET A 1 -36.64 25.75 -86.01
C MET A 1 -35.95 26.33 -84.78
N ALA A 2 -34.68 26.00 -84.56
CA ALA A 2 -33.67 26.78 -83.82
C ALA A 2 -32.44 25.91 -83.58
N LEU A 3 -31.31 26.39 -84.09
CA LEU A 3 -29.98 25.78 -84.14
C LEU A 3 -29.28 25.77 -82.76
N PRO A 4 -28.26 24.91 -82.56
CA PRO A 4 -27.47 24.87 -81.34
C PRO A 4 -26.35 25.92 -81.39
N LEU A 5 -26.26 26.78 -80.37
CA LEU A 5 -25.15 27.71 -80.19
C LEU A 5 -24.04 27.05 -79.37
N LYS A 6 -22.94 26.71 -80.04
CA LYS A 6 -21.64 26.37 -79.44
C LYS A 6 -21.12 27.57 -78.63
N ARG A 7 -20.68 27.32 -77.40
CA ARG A 7 -19.79 28.22 -76.64
C ARG A 7 -18.41 27.55 -76.46
N PRO A 8 -17.32 28.32 -76.49
CA PRO A 8 -15.97 27.78 -76.47
C PRO A 8 -15.54 27.37 -75.05
N ALA A 9 -14.81 26.27 -74.95
CA ALA A 9 -14.16 25.83 -73.73
C ALA A 9 -12.95 26.75 -73.45
N VAL A 10 -13.00 27.48 -72.35
CA VAL A 10 -11.82 28.12 -71.75
C VAL A 10 -11.33 27.17 -70.66
N ALA A 11 -10.21 26.50 -70.94
CA ALA A 11 -9.50 25.70 -69.96
C ALA A 11 -8.81 26.63 -68.95
N VAL A 12 -9.37 26.76 -67.75
CA VAL A 12 -8.67 27.33 -66.60
C VAL A 12 -8.09 26.16 -65.82
N SER A 13 -6.80 25.92 -65.99
CA SER A 13 -6.01 25.01 -65.18
C SER A 13 -5.84 25.61 -63.78
N ALA A 14 -6.83 25.41 -62.91
CA ALA A 14 -6.67 25.64 -61.48
C ALA A 14 -5.81 24.51 -60.91
N SER A 15 -4.52 24.78 -60.74
CA SER A 15 -3.60 23.92 -60.00
C SER A 15 -3.99 23.97 -58.53
N TYR A 16 -4.92 23.09 -58.13
CA TYR A 16 -5.13 22.78 -56.73
C TYR A 16 -3.87 22.07 -56.25
N ARG A 17 -2.95 22.83 -55.65
CA ARG A 17 -1.96 22.26 -54.74
C ARG A 17 -2.75 21.58 -53.63
N SER A 18 -2.95 20.27 -53.79
CA SER A 18 -3.27 19.37 -52.69
C SER A 18 -2.22 19.65 -51.63
N LEU A 19 -2.61 20.40 -50.59
CA LEU A 19 -1.84 20.51 -49.36
C LEU A 19 -1.64 19.08 -48.90
N SER A 20 -0.41 18.59 -49.12
CA SER A 20 0.00 17.25 -48.79
C SER A 20 -0.47 16.93 -47.39
N ARG A 21 -1.32 15.89 -47.34
CA ARG A 21 -1.61 15.06 -46.17
C ARG A 21 -0.47 15.18 -45.19
N SER A 22 -0.79 15.77 -44.04
CA SER A 22 0.02 15.78 -42.83
C SER A 22 0.77 14.46 -42.75
N LEU A 23 2.09 14.53 -42.61
CA LEU A 23 2.97 13.40 -42.34
C LEU A 23 2.57 12.78 -40.99
N LEU A 24 1.47 12.04 -40.97
CA LEU A 24 1.11 11.16 -39.88
C LEU A 24 2.03 9.96 -40.03
N LEU A 25 3.14 10.01 -39.29
CA LEU A 25 3.99 8.84 -39.05
C LEU A 25 3.08 7.64 -38.72
N PRO A 26 3.40 6.44 -39.27
CA PRO A 26 2.63 5.24 -38.99
C PRO A 26 2.51 5.03 -37.47
N ALA A 27 1.35 4.55 -37.01
CA ALA A 27 1.06 4.36 -35.60
C ALA A 27 2.11 3.51 -34.85
N SER A 28 2.89 2.71 -35.57
CA SER A 28 3.96 1.86 -35.05
C SER A 28 5.26 2.58 -34.69
N SER A 29 5.41 3.88 -34.95
CA SER A 29 6.67 4.61 -34.75
C SER A 29 6.58 5.79 -33.78
N ARG A 30 5.44 5.98 -33.13
CA ARG A 30 5.28 7.07 -32.17
C ARG A 30 5.89 6.67 -30.83
N CYS A 31 6.91 7.40 -30.39
CA CYS A 31 7.52 7.20 -29.07
C CYS A 31 6.47 7.33 -27.95
N PHE A 32 6.62 6.49 -26.92
CA PHE A 32 5.74 6.54 -25.76
C PHE A 32 5.83 7.92 -25.09
N SER A 33 4.68 8.59 -24.99
CA SER A 33 4.50 9.89 -24.33
C SER A 33 3.11 10.00 -23.72
N VAL A 34 2.85 11.08 -22.97
CA VAL A 34 1.53 11.39 -22.40
C VAL A 34 0.43 11.39 -23.48
N LEU A 35 0.73 11.98 -24.65
CA LEU A 35 -0.22 12.12 -25.76
C LEU A 35 -0.31 10.85 -26.64
N ASN A 36 0.61 9.91 -26.46
CA ASN A 36 0.65 8.67 -27.22
C ASN A 36 1.13 7.53 -26.30
N ARG A 37 0.19 7.03 -25.51
CA ARG A 37 0.39 5.94 -24.54
C ARG A 37 0.09 4.59 -25.21
N PRO A 38 0.91 3.55 -25.00
CA PRO A 38 0.60 2.21 -25.48
C PRO A 38 -0.69 1.69 -24.84
N PRO A 39 -1.35 0.69 -25.45
CA PRO A 39 -2.48 0.03 -24.83
C PRO A 39 -2.07 -0.60 -23.48
N PRO A 40 -3.02 -0.74 -22.55
CA PRO A 40 -2.73 -1.35 -21.26
C PRO A 40 -2.41 -2.85 -21.41
N ASN A 41 -1.32 -3.30 -20.78
CA ASN A 41 -0.92 -4.72 -20.72
C ASN A 41 -1.99 -5.66 -20.14
N TYR A 42 -2.86 -5.17 -19.24
CA TYR A 42 -3.97 -5.90 -18.64
C TYR A 42 -5.06 -4.91 -18.20
N GLU A 43 -6.24 -5.40 -17.79
CA GLU A 43 -7.35 -4.53 -17.40
C GLU A 43 -6.99 -3.59 -16.23
N GLY A 44 -7.26 -2.29 -16.37
CA GLY A 44 -6.95 -1.28 -15.35
C GLY A 44 -5.48 -0.80 -15.33
N HIS A 45 -4.58 -1.46 -16.06
CA HIS A 45 -3.19 -1.00 -16.21
C HIS A 45 -3.11 0.36 -16.91
N THR A 46 -2.16 1.17 -16.49
CA THR A 46 -1.93 2.55 -16.94
C THR A 46 -0.42 2.70 -17.16
N PRO A 47 0.09 2.43 -18.38
CA PRO A 47 1.53 2.44 -18.67
C PRO A 47 2.16 3.79 -18.34
N LEU A 48 3.32 3.82 -17.68
CA LEU A 48 4.06 5.05 -17.38
C LEU A 48 5.45 5.05 -18.00
N THR A 49 5.85 6.19 -18.57
CA THR A 49 7.25 6.43 -18.94
C THR A 49 8.12 6.50 -17.68
N ARG A 50 9.44 6.35 -17.82
CA ARG A 50 10.38 6.45 -16.69
C ARG A 50 10.29 7.82 -16.00
N THR A 51 10.08 8.89 -16.77
CA THR A 51 9.94 10.26 -16.25
C THR A 51 8.60 10.47 -15.55
N GLU A 52 7.48 9.99 -16.13
CA GLU A 52 6.17 10.02 -15.45
C GLU A 52 6.21 9.21 -14.16
N ARG A 53 6.84 8.03 -14.16
CA ARG A 53 6.98 7.18 -12.98
C ARG A 53 7.81 7.85 -11.88
N PHE A 54 8.92 8.49 -12.24
CA PHE A 54 9.73 9.25 -11.29
C PHE A 54 8.95 10.44 -10.71
N GLY A 55 8.26 11.20 -11.57
CA GLY A 55 7.40 12.31 -11.15
C GLY A 55 6.26 11.85 -10.25
N LEU A 56 5.65 10.70 -10.56
CA LEU A 56 4.63 10.07 -9.72
C LEU A 56 5.22 9.67 -8.36
N ALA A 57 6.36 8.99 -8.32
CA ALA A 57 7.02 8.62 -7.07
C ALA A 57 7.33 9.85 -6.21
N PHE A 58 7.95 10.88 -6.77
CA PHE A 58 8.30 12.08 -6.03
C PHE A 58 7.06 12.85 -5.55
N GLY A 59 6.12 13.13 -6.45
CA GLY A 59 4.92 13.91 -6.14
C GLY A 59 4.00 13.21 -5.14
N SER A 60 3.73 11.91 -5.35
CA SER A 60 2.90 11.12 -4.43
C SER A 60 3.59 10.88 -3.09
N GLY A 61 4.91 10.67 -3.07
CA GLY A 61 5.71 10.55 -1.85
C GLY A 61 5.66 11.81 -0.99
N LEU A 62 5.93 12.98 -1.59
CA LEU A 62 5.90 14.25 -0.87
C LEU A 62 4.49 14.58 -0.36
N MET A 63 3.48 14.45 -1.21
CA MET A 63 2.11 14.81 -0.84
C MET A 63 1.51 13.83 0.18
N SER A 64 1.82 12.54 0.11
CA SER A 64 1.39 11.56 1.12
C SER A 64 2.12 11.72 2.46
N PHE A 65 3.37 12.19 2.46
CA PHE A 65 4.08 12.56 3.68
C PHE A 65 3.43 13.77 4.37
N LEU A 66 2.99 14.77 3.58
CA LEU A 66 2.30 15.96 4.10
C LEU A 66 0.86 15.67 4.54
N ASP A 67 0.13 14.85 3.77
CA ASP A 67 -1.22 14.40 4.10
C ASP A 67 -1.35 12.86 4.04
N PRO A 68 -1.07 12.17 5.17
CA PRO A 68 -1.16 10.71 5.24
C PRO A 68 -2.58 10.15 5.06
N ARG A 69 -3.62 10.98 5.05
CA ARG A 69 -5.01 10.52 4.81
C ARG A 69 -5.27 10.21 3.34
N ARG A 70 -4.39 10.63 2.44
CA ARG A 70 -4.44 10.36 1.00
C ARG A 70 -3.91 8.97 0.68
N GLY A 71 -4.71 7.95 1.02
CA GLY A 71 -4.39 6.54 0.72
C GLY A 71 -4.14 6.26 -0.76
N ASP A 72 -4.77 7.03 -1.66
CA ASP A 72 -4.53 6.99 -3.11
C ASP A 72 -3.08 7.37 -3.47
N LEU A 73 -2.52 8.37 -2.79
CA LEU A 73 -1.13 8.79 -3.01
C LEU A 73 -0.14 7.80 -2.42
N ILE A 74 -0.45 7.19 -1.27
CA ILE A 74 0.38 6.11 -0.69
C ILE A 74 0.40 4.90 -1.64
N ALA A 75 -0.74 4.55 -2.21
CA ALA A 75 -0.86 3.48 -3.21
C ALA A 75 0.00 3.78 -4.46
N ALA A 76 -0.17 4.97 -5.04
CA ALA A 76 0.62 5.39 -6.20
C ALA A 76 2.13 5.42 -5.91
N PHE A 77 2.53 5.89 -4.73
CA PHE A 77 3.91 5.91 -4.28
C PHE A 77 4.48 4.49 -4.14
N GLY A 78 3.70 3.57 -3.60
CA GLY A 78 4.02 2.14 -3.53
C GLY A 78 4.31 1.53 -4.89
N GLU A 79 3.46 1.78 -5.88
CA GLU A 79 3.62 1.22 -7.24
C GLU A 79 4.81 1.83 -7.99
N ALA A 80 5.00 3.13 -7.82
CA ALA A 80 6.06 3.87 -8.51
C ALA A 80 7.45 3.50 -7.99
N THR A 81 7.57 3.16 -6.70
CA THR A 81 8.85 2.78 -6.06
C THR A 81 9.13 1.28 -6.09
N ALA A 82 8.13 0.43 -6.32
CA ALA A 82 8.34 -1.02 -6.35
C ALA A 82 9.00 -1.52 -7.66
N GLN A 83 8.96 -0.72 -8.72
CA GLN A 83 9.59 -1.03 -10.01
C GLN A 83 10.95 -0.33 -10.17
N PRO A 84 11.86 -0.89 -10.97
CA PRO A 84 11.69 -2.10 -11.80
C PRO A 84 12.15 -3.40 -11.12
N TYR A 85 12.59 -3.37 -9.86
CA TYR A 85 13.28 -4.52 -9.24
C TYR A 85 12.54 -5.16 -8.07
N PHE A 86 12.00 -4.35 -7.15
CA PHE A 86 11.58 -4.83 -5.84
C PHE A 86 10.33 -5.70 -5.88
N ILE A 87 9.35 -5.35 -6.72
CA ILE A 87 8.14 -6.17 -6.88
C ILE A 87 8.45 -7.53 -7.53
N TYR A 88 9.37 -7.56 -8.49
CA TYR A 88 9.81 -8.81 -9.13
C TYR A 88 10.54 -9.70 -8.12
N LYS A 89 11.41 -9.12 -7.29
CA LYS A 89 12.07 -9.88 -6.20
C LYS A 89 11.05 -10.47 -5.22
N LEU A 90 10.01 -9.72 -4.86
CA LEU A 90 8.95 -10.21 -3.98
C LEU A 90 8.15 -11.34 -4.64
N ARG A 91 7.75 -11.17 -5.91
CA ARG A 91 7.10 -12.22 -6.70
C ARG A 91 7.97 -13.49 -6.78
N ASP A 92 9.26 -13.35 -7.04
CA ASP A 92 10.16 -14.49 -7.17
C ASP A 92 10.31 -15.26 -5.84
N ARG A 93 10.30 -14.55 -4.69
CA ARG A 93 10.21 -15.19 -3.37
C ARG A 93 8.92 -15.99 -3.19
N MET A 94 7.79 -15.48 -3.70
CA MET A 94 6.53 -16.23 -3.71
C MET A 94 6.62 -17.48 -4.60
N LEU A 95 7.27 -17.38 -5.77
CA LEU A 95 7.46 -18.53 -6.67
C LEU A 95 8.36 -19.63 -6.07
N LEU A 96 9.31 -19.27 -5.21
CA LEU A 96 10.15 -20.24 -4.48
C LEU A 96 9.36 -20.99 -3.40
N ASN A 97 8.31 -20.38 -2.84
CA ASN A 97 7.47 -20.97 -1.80
C ASN A 97 6.29 -21.80 -2.38
N PRO A 98 6.02 -23.03 -1.91
CA PRO A 98 4.89 -23.83 -2.39
C PRO A 98 3.52 -23.14 -2.23
N THR A 99 3.27 -22.51 -1.09
CA THR A 99 2.05 -21.74 -0.82
C THR A 99 2.00 -20.47 -1.67
N GLY A 100 3.13 -19.78 -1.81
CA GLY A 100 3.24 -18.61 -2.69
C GLY A 100 2.87 -18.93 -4.15
N ARG A 101 3.33 -20.07 -4.69
CA ARG A 101 2.91 -20.54 -6.04
C ARG A 101 1.42 -20.82 -6.15
N ARG A 102 0.80 -21.38 -5.11
CA ARG A 102 -0.66 -21.60 -5.07
C ARG A 102 -1.38 -20.26 -5.13
N ILE A 103 -0.98 -19.31 -4.28
CA ILE A 103 -1.55 -17.96 -4.23
C ILE A 103 -1.44 -17.23 -5.57
N LEU A 104 -0.31 -17.33 -6.28
CA LEU A 104 -0.13 -16.69 -7.59
C LEU A 104 -0.98 -17.32 -8.70
N ARG A 105 -1.28 -18.62 -8.58
CA ARG A 105 -2.19 -19.33 -9.48
C ARG A 105 -3.65 -19.00 -9.20
N ASP A 106 -4.07 -19.13 -7.94
CA ASP A 106 -5.47 -19.07 -7.52
C ASP A 106 -5.98 -17.62 -7.48
N ARG A 107 -5.06 -16.67 -7.30
CA ARG A 107 -5.30 -15.23 -7.23
C ARG A 107 -6.45 -14.78 -6.31
N PRO A 108 -6.58 -15.32 -5.08
CA PRO A 108 -7.67 -14.95 -4.18
C PRO A 108 -7.62 -13.48 -3.78
N ARG A 109 -8.81 -12.90 -3.53
CA ARG A 109 -8.99 -11.50 -3.12
C ARG A 109 -9.51 -11.44 -1.70
N LEU A 110 -8.99 -10.50 -0.93
CA LEU A 110 -9.35 -10.31 0.49
C LEU A 110 -10.23 -9.06 0.61
N THR A 111 -11.53 -9.23 0.37
CA THR A 111 -12.56 -8.19 0.51
C THR A 111 -13.52 -8.56 1.64
N SER A 112 -14.37 -7.62 2.05
CA SER A 112 -15.39 -7.91 3.06
C SER A 112 -16.32 -9.05 2.65
N THR A 113 -16.57 -9.18 1.34
CA THR A 113 -17.43 -10.22 0.76
C THR A 113 -16.77 -11.58 0.79
N SER A 114 -15.47 -11.69 0.45
CA SER A 114 -14.77 -12.97 0.45
C SER A 114 -14.43 -13.48 1.85
N LEU A 115 -14.24 -12.57 2.82
CA LEU A 115 -13.87 -12.92 4.19
C LEU A 115 -15.05 -13.24 5.10
N ASP A 116 -16.26 -12.76 4.79
CA ASP A 116 -17.44 -12.83 5.67
C ASP A 116 -17.11 -12.33 7.09
N VAL A 117 -16.81 -11.03 7.20
CA VAL A 117 -16.41 -10.40 8.48
C VAL A 117 -17.43 -10.65 9.61
N PRO A 118 -18.76 -10.65 9.39
CA PRO A 118 -19.72 -11.07 10.41
C PRO A 118 -19.46 -12.48 10.96
N ARG A 119 -19.16 -13.47 10.11
CA ARG A 119 -18.78 -14.82 10.54
C ARG A 119 -17.49 -14.80 11.36
N LEU A 120 -16.50 -14.02 10.95
CA LEU A 120 -15.21 -13.92 11.66
C LEU A 120 -15.36 -13.45 13.11
N ARG A 121 -16.31 -12.53 13.39
CA ARG A 121 -16.62 -12.08 14.76
C ARG A 121 -17.16 -13.19 15.66
N ALA A 122 -17.76 -14.23 15.08
CA ALA A 122 -18.32 -15.35 15.80
C ALA A 122 -17.33 -16.51 16.01
N LEU A 123 -16.13 -16.43 15.43
CA LEU A 123 -15.09 -17.45 15.63
C LEU A 123 -14.55 -17.43 17.07
N PRO A 124 -13.92 -18.54 17.54
CA PRO A 124 -13.33 -18.58 18.87
C PRO A 124 -12.27 -17.46 19.07
N PRO A 125 -12.18 -16.85 20.28
CA PRO A 125 -11.32 -15.68 20.51
C PRO A 125 -9.83 -15.87 20.26
N ASN A 126 -9.34 -17.11 20.26
CA ASN A 126 -7.96 -17.47 20.01
C ASN A 126 -7.63 -17.63 18.51
N THR A 127 -8.62 -17.53 17.62
CA THR A 127 -8.40 -17.66 16.17
C THR A 127 -7.90 -16.37 15.53
N LEU A 128 -7.18 -16.50 14.41
CA LEU A 128 -6.78 -15.37 13.59
C LEU A 128 -7.99 -14.55 13.12
N GLY A 129 -9.06 -15.21 12.64
CA GLY A 129 -10.24 -14.56 12.09
C GLY A 129 -10.96 -13.69 13.13
N TYR A 130 -11.14 -14.20 14.35
CA TYR A 130 -11.66 -13.39 15.45
C TYR A 130 -10.75 -12.19 15.75
N ALA A 131 -9.44 -12.42 15.85
CA ALA A 131 -8.47 -11.35 16.14
C ALA A 131 -8.46 -10.26 15.05
N TYR A 132 -8.59 -10.65 13.78
CA TYR A 132 -8.71 -9.74 12.64
C TYR A 132 -9.99 -8.92 12.72
N ALA A 133 -11.14 -9.55 12.94
CA ALA A 133 -12.42 -8.84 13.05
C ALA A 133 -12.45 -7.90 14.27
N ALA A 134 -11.93 -8.33 15.42
CA ALA A 134 -11.81 -7.50 16.60
C ALA A 134 -10.86 -6.30 16.38
N TRP A 135 -9.79 -6.48 15.60
CA TRP A 135 -8.90 -5.39 15.21
C TRP A 135 -9.59 -4.39 14.27
N LEU A 136 -10.33 -4.86 13.26
CA LEU A 136 -11.13 -3.98 12.39
C LEU A 136 -12.10 -3.11 13.18
N ASP A 137 -12.81 -3.72 14.15
CA ASP A 137 -13.76 -3.02 15.02
C ASP A 137 -13.07 -1.99 15.93
N ALA A 138 -11.87 -2.31 16.44
CA ALA A 138 -11.10 -1.41 17.31
C ALA A 138 -10.50 -0.21 16.56
N GLU A 139 -10.11 -0.39 15.30
CA GLU A 139 -9.51 0.67 14.47
C GLU A 139 -10.56 1.42 13.62
N GLY A 140 -11.77 0.87 13.48
CA GLY A 140 -12.86 1.49 12.71
C GLY A 140 -12.60 1.48 11.20
N VAL A 141 -11.95 0.42 10.70
CA VAL A 141 -11.56 0.28 9.28
C VAL A 141 -12.24 -0.90 8.60
N SER A 142 -12.18 -0.96 7.27
CA SER A 142 -12.76 -2.03 6.45
C SER A 142 -11.77 -2.53 5.38
N PRO A 143 -11.74 -3.85 5.08
CA PRO A 143 -10.90 -4.42 4.03
C PRO A 143 -11.17 -3.84 2.63
N ASP A 144 -12.35 -3.28 2.37
CA ASP A 144 -12.74 -2.79 1.04
C ASP A 144 -12.13 -1.44 0.64
N THR A 145 -11.35 -0.82 1.53
CA THR A 145 -10.80 0.52 1.32
C THR A 145 -9.54 0.53 0.44
N ARG A 146 -9.10 -0.64 -0.05
CA ARG A 146 -7.81 -0.81 -0.76
C ARG A 146 -7.92 -0.41 -2.23
N ALA A 147 -7.13 0.58 -2.63
CA ALA A 147 -7.07 1.03 -4.03
C ALA A 147 -6.49 -0.06 -4.94
N SER A 148 -7.11 -0.23 -6.11
CA SER A 148 -6.62 -1.11 -7.18
C SER A 148 -5.26 -0.67 -7.70
N VAL A 149 -4.38 -1.61 -8.02
CA VAL A 149 -3.08 -1.37 -8.69
C VAL A 149 -3.28 -0.93 -10.14
N ARG A 150 -2.54 0.08 -10.60
CA ARG A 150 -2.71 0.70 -11.92
C ARG A 150 -1.42 0.87 -12.71
N TYR A 151 -0.30 1.07 -12.05
CA TYR A 151 0.97 1.55 -12.62
C TYR A 151 2.07 0.48 -12.63
N ILE A 152 1.75 -0.78 -12.35
CA ILE A 152 2.68 -1.91 -12.46
C ILE A 152 2.55 -2.55 -13.83
N ASP A 153 3.67 -2.68 -14.55
CA ASP A 153 3.63 -3.07 -15.96
C ASP A 153 3.33 -4.57 -16.15
N ASP A 154 3.77 -5.42 -15.22
CA ASP A 154 3.57 -6.89 -15.26
C ASP A 154 2.33 -7.30 -14.44
N GLU A 155 1.43 -8.08 -15.03
CA GLU A 155 0.13 -8.44 -14.43
C GLU A 155 0.27 -9.30 -13.16
N GLU A 156 1.23 -10.23 -13.13
CA GLU A 156 1.48 -11.03 -11.93
C GLU A 156 2.07 -10.19 -10.81
N CYS A 157 3.06 -9.33 -11.09
CA CYS A 157 3.56 -8.34 -10.13
C CYS A 157 2.47 -7.37 -9.65
N ALA A 158 1.53 -6.99 -10.53
CA ALA A 158 0.41 -6.16 -10.15
C ALA A 158 -0.50 -6.87 -9.14
N TYR A 159 -0.76 -8.16 -9.34
CA TYR A 159 -1.44 -8.99 -8.37
C TYR A 159 -0.67 -9.11 -7.04
N VAL A 160 0.65 -9.31 -7.07
CA VAL A 160 1.49 -9.35 -5.85
C VAL A 160 1.36 -8.06 -5.04
N MET A 161 1.45 -6.90 -5.69
CA MET A 161 1.28 -5.61 -5.02
C MET A 161 -0.13 -5.44 -4.46
N GLN A 162 -1.13 -5.89 -5.20
CA GLN A 162 -2.52 -5.82 -4.76
C GLN A 162 -2.77 -6.71 -3.54
N ARG A 163 -2.29 -7.95 -3.56
CA ARG A 163 -2.36 -8.86 -2.41
C ARG A 163 -1.65 -8.26 -1.20
N TYR A 164 -0.45 -7.72 -1.38
CA TYR A 164 0.26 -7.03 -0.30
C TYR A 164 -0.59 -5.93 0.36
N ARG A 165 -1.32 -5.11 -0.43
CA ARG A 165 -2.21 -4.06 0.10
C ARG A 165 -3.36 -4.63 0.91
N GLU A 166 -3.96 -5.72 0.43
CA GLU A 166 -5.13 -6.33 1.06
C GLU A 166 -4.76 -7.12 2.32
N CYS A 167 -3.57 -7.74 2.34
CA CYS A 167 -3.05 -8.45 3.51
C CYS A 167 -2.55 -7.52 4.62
N HIS A 168 -2.35 -6.23 4.34
CA HIS A 168 -1.75 -5.29 5.29
C HIS A 168 -2.48 -5.24 6.65
N ASP A 169 -3.81 -5.28 6.64
CA ASP A 169 -4.60 -5.28 7.87
C ASP A 169 -4.45 -6.60 8.66
N PHE A 170 -4.23 -7.72 7.97
CA PHE A 170 -3.86 -8.97 8.63
C PHE A 170 -2.52 -8.86 9.33
N TYR A 171 -1.56 -8.13 8.77
CA TYR A 171 -0.27 -7.93 9.44
C TYR A 171 -0.46 -7.16 10.74
N HIS A 172 -1.25 -6.07 10.73
CA HIS A 172 -1.63 -5.35 11.93
C HIS A 172 -2.30 -6.25 12.97
N ALA A 173 -3.30 -7.06 12.58
CA ALA A 173 -3.99 -7.97 13.48
C ALA A 173 -3.05 -9.06 14.04
N LEU A 174 -2.17 -9.60 13.20
CA LEU A 174 -1.19 -10.61 13.59
C LEU A 174 -0.25 -10.09 14.68
N VAL A 175 0.24 -8.86 14.57
CA VAL A 175 1.18 -8.29 15.56
C VAL A 175 0.50 -7.42 16.63
N GLY A 176 -0.79 -7.11 16.47
CA GLY A 176 -1.55 -6.26 17.40
C GLY A 176 -1.12 -4.79 17.41
N LEU A 177 -0.58 -4.28 16.29
CA LEU A 177 -0.24 -2.86 16.16
C LEU A 177 -1.45 -2.05 15.66
N PRO A 178 -1.72 -0.86 16.22
CA PRO A 178 -2.83 0.00 15.81
C PRO A 178 -2.49 0.87 14.58
N VAL A 179 -3.48 1.54 13.98
CA VAL A 179 -3.31 2.37 12.76
C VAL A 179 -2.93 3.82 13.02
N PHE A 180 -2.72 4.23 14.28
CA PHE A 180 -2.17 5.55 14.54
C PHE A 180 -0.67 5.57 14.21
N ARG A 181 -0.15 6.77 13.90
CA ARG A 181 1.18 6.99 13.31
C ARG A 181 2.31 6.11 13.88
N GLU A 182 2.44 6.02 15.19
CA GLU A 182 3.50 5.20 15.82
C GLU A 182 3.38 3.70 15.50
N GLY A 183 2.16 3.15 15.50
CA GLY A 183 1.90 1.75 15.12
C GLY A 183 2.10 1.50 13.63
N GLU A 184 1.69 2.45 12.78
CA GLU A 184 1.94 2.42 11.33
C GLU A 184 3.43 2.41 11.02
N VAL A 185 4.21 3.31 11.63
CA VAL A 185 5.67 3.39 11.44
C VAL A 185 6.34 2.09 11.87
N ALA A 186 5.95 1.53 13.02
CA ALA A 186 6.44 0.25 13.50
C ALA A 186 6.12 -0.89 12.54
N LEU A 187 4.89 -0.97 12.01
CA LEU A 187 4.52 -1.99 11.06
C LEU A 187 5.24 -1.83 9.72
N LYS A 188 5.39 -0.60 9.21
CA LYS A 188 6.12 -0.33 7.96
C LYS A 188 7.59 -0.75 8.06
N ALA A 189 8.21 -0.58 9.22
CA ALA A 189 9.56 -1.10 9.46
C ALA A 189 9.60 -2.64 9.38
N PHE A 190 8.59 -3.32 9.93
CA PHE A 190 8.46 -4.79 9.85
C PHE A 190 8.23 -5.24 8.41
N GLU A 191 7.30 -4.60 7.70
CA GLU A 191 6.99 -4.89 6.30
C GLU A 191 8.21 -4.66 5.40
N PHE A 192 9.01 -3.63 5.66
CA PHE A 192 10.26 -3.39 4.92
C PHE A 192 11.26 -4.51 5.14
N ALA A 193 11.49 -4.91 6.39
CA ALA A 193 12.41 -5.99 6.73
C ALA A 193 11.95 -7.34 6.15
N ASN A 194 10.64 -7.61 6.08
CA ASN A 194 10.09 -8.85 5.54
C ASN A 194 10.01 -8.85 4.00
N THR A 195 9.34 -7.85 3.40
CA THR A 195 9.00 -7.83 1.97
C THR A 195 10.06 -7.17 1.09
N GLY A 196 10.84 -6.23 1.63
CA GLY A 196 11.80 -5.42 0.89
C GLY A 196 11.19 -4.37 -0.04
N LEU A 197 9.90 -4.06 0.06
CA LEU A 197 9.26 -3.01 -0.73
C LEU A 197 9.78 -1.61 -0.32
N PRO A 198 10.30 -0.78 -1.23
CA PRO A 198 10.93 0.49 -0.83
C PRO A 198 9.99 1.47 -0.15
N MET A 199 8.72 1.52 -0.56
CA MET A 199 7.75 2.43 0.04
C MET A 199 7.62 2.23 1.55
N THR A 200 7.66 0.99 2.03
CA THR A 200 7.52 0.73 3.48
C THR A 200 8.73 1.25 4.23
N GLY A 201 9.94 1.05 3.71
CA GLY A 201 11.17 1.62 4.27
C GLY A 201 11.17 3.15 4.24
N LEU A 202 10.71 3.75 3.15
CA LEU A 202 10.58 5.21 3.03
C LEU A 202 9.51 5.77 3.98
N ALA A 203 8.43 5.04 4.23
CA ALA A 203 7.39 5.43 5.18
C ALA A 203 7.90 5.47 6.62
N VAL A 204 8.94 4.70 6.96
CA VAL A 204 9.60 4.76 8.28
C VAL A 204 10.16 6.16 8.55
N PHE A 205 10.51 6.96 7.54
CA PHE A 205 10.95 8.35 7.77
C PHE A 205 9.87 9.24 8.38
N SER A 206 8.59 8.85 8.34
CA SER A 206 7.56 9.54 9.11
C SER A 206 7.76 9.42 10.63
N ALA A 207 8.66 8.54 11.09
CA ALA A 207 9.17 8.51 12.46
C ALA A 207 9.71 9.89 12.91
N PHE A 208 10.34 10.66 12.02
CA PHE A 208 10.87 12.00 12.37
C PHE A 208 9.77 13.01 12.76
N THR A 209 8.51 12.67 12.52
CA THR A 209 7.34 13.49 12.89
C THR A 209 6.65 12.99 14.17
N LEU A 210 7.23 11.99 14.85
CA LEU A 210 6.73 11.47 16.12
C LEU A 210 7.09 12.42 17.27
N LYS A 211 6.30 12.36 18.35
CA LYS A 211 6.63 13.04 19.60
C LYS A 211 7.83 12.35 20.25
N GLU A 212 8.57 13.08 21.09
CA GLU A 212 9.75 12.57 21.81
C GLU A 212 9.53 11.19 22.45
N ALA A 213 8.49 11.02 23.27
CA ALA A 213 8.18 9.73 23.88
C ALA A 213 7.82 8.62 22.87
N GLU A 214 7.18 8.97 21.75
CA GLU A 214 6.87 8.01 20.67
C GLU A 214 8.14 7.62 19.89
N TRP A 215 9.05 8.56 19.70
CA TRP A 215 10.35 8.36 19.07
C TRP A 215 11.25 7.46 19.90
N GLU A 216 11.34 7.71 21.22
CA GLU A 216 12.07 6.84 22.16
C GLU A 216 11.55 5.41 22.12
N ARG A 217 10.23 5.21 22.28
CA ARG A 217 9.62 3.87 22.18
C ARG A 217 9.87 3.21 20.83
N PHE A 218 9.84 3.97 19.75
CA PHE A 218 10.16 3.43 18.44
C PHE A 218 11.59 2.88 18.42
N TRP A 219 12.60 3.65 18.84
CA TRP A 219 13.99 3.20 18.78
C TRP A 219 14.35 2.11 19.80
N ASP A 220 13.75 2.15 20.98
CA ASP A 220 14.08 1.20 22.06
C ASP A 220 13.35 -0.14 21.90
N ILE A 221 12.16 -0.13 21.30
CA ILE A 221 11.27 -1.29 21.28
C ILE A 221 10.87 -1.65 19.85
N TYR A 222 10.12 -0.79 19.16
CA TYR A 222 9.42 -1.20 17.94
C TYR A 222 10.34 -1.34 16.73
N GLY A 223 11.35 -0.49 16.57
CA GLY A 223 12.34 -0.57 15.52
C GLY A 223 13.16 -1.86 15.62
N PRO A 224 13.84 -2.13 16.75
CA PRO A 224 14.56 -3.38 16.96
C PRO A 224 13.67 -4.62 16.80
N TRP A 225 12.45 -4.57 17.35
CA TRP A 225 11.46 -5.64 17.17
C TRP A 225 11.13 -5.86 15.69
N ALA A 226 10.83 -4.79 14.95
CA ALA A 226 10.40 -4.83 13.56
C ALA A 226 11.48 -5.43 12.65
N PHE A 227 12.73 -4.99 12.80
CA PHE A 227 13.85 -5.53 12.03
C PHE A 227 14.14 -6.99 12.40
N ARG A 228 14.16 -7.33 13.70
CA ARG A 228 14.40 -8.71 14.15
C ARG A 228 13.34 -9.66 13.62
N ASN A 229 12.06 -9.30 13.76
CA ASN A 229 10.95 -10.14 13.34
C ASN A 229 10.85 -10.19 11.82
N GLY A 230 10.86 -9.03 11.14
CA GLY A 230 10.70 -8.99 9.69
C GLY A 230 11.81 -9.74 8.95
N ALA A 231 13.06 -9.68 9.43
CA ALA A 231 14.18 -10.36 8.79
C ALA A 231 14.29 -11.86 9.10
N LYS A 232 13.76 -12.33 10.24
CA LYS A 232 13.84 -13.74 10.66
C LYS A 232 12.57 -14.56 10.38
N SER A 233 11.43 -13.89 10.25
CA SER A 233 10.15 -14.53 10.01
C SER A 233 10.04 -15.04 8.58
N ASP A 234 9.10 -15.97 8.40
CA ASP A 234 8.64 -16.35 7.08
C ASP A 234 8.01 -15.16 6.34
N ASP A 235 8.04 -15.21 5.02
CA ASP A 235 7.43 -14.21 4.14
C ASP A 235 5.92 -14.12 4.39
N VAL A 236 5.45 -13.03 5.01
CA VAL A 236 4.01 -12.89 5.36
C VAL A 236 3.12 -12.78 4.11
N ILE A 237 3.71 -12.44 2.97
CA ILE A 237 3.02 -12.44 1.67
C ILE A 237 2.65 -13.86 1.20
N ASN A 238 3.36 -14.88 1.68
CA ASN A 238 3.14 -16.30 1.35
C ASN A 238 2.12 -16.96 2.27
N VAL A 239 1.57 -16.25 3.26
CA VAL A 239 0.48 -16.75 4.09
C VAL A 239 -0.80 -16.78 3.26
N TYR A 240 -1.44 -17.94 3.22
CA TYR A 240 -2.75 -18.12 2.61
C TYR A 240 -3.82 -17.75 3.64
N TRP A 241 -3.96 -16.45 3.90
CA TRP A 241 -4.81 -15.89 4.97
C TRP A 241 -6.22 -16.45 5.00
N GLU A 242 -6.80 -16.71 3.83
CA GLU A 242 -8.13 -17.26 3.63
C GLU A 242 -8.29 -18.67 4.25
N GLU A 243 -7.21 -19.46 4.28
CA GLU A 243 -7.16 -20.81 4.87
C GLU A 243 -6.81 -20.79 6.37
N GLU A 244 -6.27 -19.68 6.87
CA GLU A 244 -5.74 -19.55 8.24
C GLU A 244 -6.71 -18.88 9.22
N LEU A 245 -7.92 -18.51 8.76
CA LEU A 245 -8.89 -17.74 9.55
C LEU A 245 -9.33 -18.45 10.83
N GLU A 246 -9.34 -19.78 10.84
CA GLU A 246 -9.76 -20.58 12.00
C GLU A 246 -8.56 -21.12 12.80
N THR A 247 -7.34 -20.87 12.34
CA THR A 247 -6.10 -21.27 13.02
C THR A 247 -5.91 -20.45 14.30
N ASP A 248 -5.37 -21.09 15.34
CA ASP A 248 -4.93 -20.39 16.54
C ASP A 248 -3.85 -19.35 16.19
N ILE A 249 -4.05 -18.11 16.62
CA ILE A 249 -3.19 -17.00 16.23
C ILE A 249 -1.78 -17.11 16.82
N ASP A 250 -1.62 -17.72 17.99
CA ASP A 250 -0.32 -17.90 18.64
C ASP A 250 0.45 -19.08 18.03
N GLU A 251 -0.27 -20.12 17.58
CA GLU A 251 0.31 -21.17 16.74
C GLU A 251 0.80 -20.61 15.40
N LEU A 252 -0.01 -19.79 14.73
CA LEU A 252 0.38 -19.14 13.48
C LEU A 252 1.61 -18.24 13.66
N ARG A 253 1.65 -17.42 14.72
CA ARG A 253 2.81 -16.59 15.07
C ARG A 253 4.07 -17.44 15.25
N THR A 254 3.96 -18.54 15.97
CA THR A 254 5.06 -19.47 16.23
C THR A 254 5.56 -20.11 14.94
N ARG A 255 4.65 -20.58 14.07
CA ARG A 255 4.99 -21.17 12.76
C ARG A 255 5.70 -20.17 11.85
N LEU A 256 5.30 -18.90 11.88
CA LEU A 256 5.93 -17.83 11.09
C LEU A 256 7.20 -17.27 11.72
N GLY A 257 7.56 -17.66 12.95
CA GLY A 257 8.69 -17.07 13.68
C GLY A 257 8.46 -15.59 14.05
N ILE A 258 7.21 -15.20 14.31
CA ILE A 258 6.82 -13.83 14.65
C ILE A 258 6.46 -13.74 16.14
N GLU A 259 7.20 -12.92 16.85
CA GLU A 259 6.92 -12.54 18.23
C GLU A 259 6.03 -11.30 18.26
N LYS A 260 5.05 -11.27 19.15
CA LYS A 260 4.19 -10.09 19.32
C LYS A 260 4.95 -8.98 20.06
N PRO A 261 4.94 -7.72 19.58
CA PRO A 261 5.52 -6.61 20.31
C PRO A 261 4.70 -6.26 21.56
N PRO A 262 5.27 -5.50 22.51
CA PRO A 262 4.50 -4.94 23.62
C PRO A 262 3.26 -4.17 23.14
N ASN A 263 2.17 -4.23 23.91
CA ASN A 263 0.92 -3.60 23.52
C ASN A 263 1.02 -2.07 23.57
N LEU A 264 1.06 -1.44 22.39
CA LEU A 264 1.25 -0.01 22.26
C LEU A 264 0.15 0.83 22.93
N ARG A 265 -1.11 0.40 22.83
CA ARG A 265 -2.24 1.11 23.48
C ARG A 265 -2.12 1.06 24.99
N ALA A 266 -1.73 -0.09 25.55
CA ALA A 266 -1.53 -0.25 26.99
C ALA A 266 -0.38 0.63 27.50
N MET A 267 0.76 0.65 26.79
CA MET A 267 1.90 1.50 27.14
C MET A 267 1.52 2.99 27.16
N ARG A 268 0.89 3.47 26.08
CA ARG A 268 0.45 4.87 25.98
C ARG A 268 -0.57 5.24 27.06
N LYS A 269 -1.44 4.31 27.45
CA LYS A 269 -2.39 4.51 28.55
C LYS A 269 -1.66 4.64 29.89
N ALA A 270 -0.73 3.72 30.18
CA ALA A 270 0.06 3.75 31.40
C ALA A 270 0.88 5.05 31.54
N GLU A 271 1.51 5.52 30.47
CA GLU A 271 2.24 6.80 30.46
C GLU A 271 1.36 8.01 30.73
N ARG A 272 0.16 8.04 30.13
CA ARG A 272 -0.81 9.14 30.37
C ARG A 272 -1.27 9.15 31.83
N GLU A 273 -1.53 7.97 32.40
CA GLU A 273 -1.92 7.83 33.80
C GLU A 273 -0.79 8.25 34.75
N ALA A 274 0.46 7.87 34.45
CA ALA A 274 1.64 8.28 35.20
C ALA A 274 1.81 9.81 35.20
N LYS A 275 1.75 10.45 34.02
CA LYS A 275 1.82 11.91 33.89
C LYS A 275 0.68 12.62 34.62
N LYS A 276 -0.53 12.04 34.60
CA LYS A 276 -1.67 12.59 35.35
C LYS A 276 -1.43 12.52 36.87
N LYS A 277 -0.94 11.38 37.38
CA LYS A 277 -0.61 11.21 38.80
C LYS A 277 0.48 12.18 39.24
N GLU A 278 1.53 12.33 38.44
CA GLU A 278 2.61 13.28 38.71
C GLU A 278 2.12 14.73 38.75
N ARG A 279 1.28 15.13 37.79
CA ARG A 279 0.70 16.47 37.78
C ARG A 279 -0.15 16.73 39.03
N LEU A 280 -1.03 15.79 39.40
CA LEU A 280 -1.86 15.91 40.60
C LEU A 280 -1.00 15.97 41.88
N ALA A 281 0.09 15.20 41.95
CA ALA A 281 1.02 15.27 43.08
C ALA A 281 1.73 16.63 43.16
N ARG A 282 2.18 17.19 42.02
CA ARG A 282 2.77 18.53 41.97
C ARG A 282 1.78 19.62 42.37
N GLU A 283 0.53 19.54 41.89
CA GLU A 283 -0.55 20.48 42.25
C GLU A 283 -0.90 20.40 43.75
N ALA A 284 -0.92 19.20 44.34
CA ALA A 284 -1.13 19.03 45.78
C ALA A 284 0.00 19.66 46.62
N VAL A 285 1.26 19.50 46.20
CA VAL A 285 2.41 20.12 46.89
C VAL A 285 2.35 21.66 46.79
N VAL A 286 2.03 22.21 45.62
CA VAL A 286 1.91 23.67 45.43
C VAL A 286 0.69 24.24 46.18
N GLY A 287 -0.43 23.53 46.21
CA GLY A 287 -1.64 23.95 46.93
C GLY A 287 -1.48 23.96 48.46
N VAL A 288 -0.61 23.11 49.01
CA VAL A 288 -0.24 23.13 50.44
C VAL A 288 0.70 24.31 50.75
N GLY A 289 1.58 24.69 49.83
CA GLY A 289 2.51 25.82 50.00
C GLY A 289 1.89 27.21 49.85
N ALA A 290 0.70 27.34 49.25
CA ALA A 290 0.01 28.63 49.07
C ALA A 290 -0.99 28.99 50.19
N ASN A 291 -1.22 28.07 51.15
CA ASN A 291 -2.10 28.25 52.30
C ASN A 291 -1.33 28.41 53.64
N VAL A 292 -0.02 28.70 53.56
CA VAL A 292 0.86 29.07 54.69
C VAL A 292 1.35 30.49 54.45
#